data_AF-M7NSQ4-F1
#
_entry.id   AF-M7NSQ4-F1
#
_cell.length_a   1.000
_cell.length_b   1.000
_cell.length_c   1.000
_cell.angle_alpha   90.00
_cell.angle_beta   90.00
_cell.angle_gamma   90.00
#
_symmetry.space_group_name_H-M   'P 1'
#
loop_
_entity.id
_entity.type
_entity.pdbx_description
1 polymer ?
#
loop_
_entity_poly.entity_id
_entity_poly.type
_entity_poly.pdbx_seq_one_letter_code
_entity_poly.pdbx_strand_id
1 'polypeptide(L)'
;MIKIQKAAGRATELAVQQFTAQLLSTRALEANIRQRITERENGLNGLLGRYTGPISRGASILDQPLPPNIRAGVPSGLLLRRPDIMEAELQLAAARADIAAARAAFLPSLIISPYAGLNATSASLLLQTPQSIAIGAWAA
;
A
#
# COMPACT_ATOMS: atom_id res chain seq x y z
N MET A 1 27.08 -17.26 45.49
CA MET A 1 28.42 -16.98 46.07
C MET A 1 28.39 -15.84 47.09
N ILE A 2 27.89 -14.64 46.76
CA ILE A 2 27.95 -13.47 47.68
C ILE A 2 27.21 -13.68 49.03
N LYS A 3 26.06 -14.37 49.02
CA LYS A 3 25.31 -14.74 50.24
C LYS A 3 26.10 -15.70 51.14
N ILE A 4 26.87 -16.61 50.55
CA ILE A 4 27.74 -17.57 51.26
C ILE A 4 28.95 -16.82 51.85
N GLN A 5 29.52 -15.87 51.09
CA GLN A 5 30.62 -15.02 51.59
C GLN A 5 30.18 -14.11 52.73
N LYS A 6 28.94 -13.60 52.71
CA LYS A 6 28.35 -12.87 53.85
C LYS A 6 28.21 -13.78 55.07
N ALA A 7 27.68 -15.00 54.91
CA ALA A 7 27.56 -15.96 56.01
C ALA A 7 28.93 -16.36 56.59
N ALA A 8 29.99 -16.35 55.77
CA ALA A 8 31.37 -16.56 56.19
C ALA A 8 32.09 -15.28 56.71
N GLY A 9 31.38 -14.17 56.89
CA GLY A 9 31.93 -12.90 57.40
C GLY A 9 32.82 -12.12 56.43
N ARG A 10 32.92 -12.55 55.16
CA ARG A 10 33.81 -11.98 54.14
C ARG A 10 33.12 -10.95 53.22
N ALA A 11 31.81 -10.73 53.36
CA ALA A 11 31.05 -9.76 52.58
C ALA A 11 29.99 -9.05 53.43
N THR A 12 29.61 -7.83 53.03
CA THR A 12 28.61 -7.01 53.73
C THR A 12 27.18 -7.28 53.24
N GLU A 13 26.18 -6.94 54.05
CA GLU A 13 24.77 -6.99 53.63
C GLU A 13 24.51 -6.06 52.43
N LEU A 14 25.14 -4.89 52.40
CA LEU A 14 25.06 -3.95 51.27
C LEU A 14 25.47 -4.62 49.95
N ALA A 15 26.57 -5.37 49.95
CA ALA A 15 27.02 -6.09 48.75
C ALA A 15 25.98 -7.12 48.29
N VAL A 16 25.38 -7.88 49.22
CA VAL A 16 24.32 -8.85 48.88
C VAL A 16 23.11 -8.14 48.25
N GLN A 17 22.70 -6.99 48.80
CA GLN A 17 21.57 -6.22 48.28
C GLN A 17 21.87 -5.63 46.90
N GLN A 18 23.06 -5.10 46.66
CA GLN A 18 23.48 -4.59 45.34
C GLN A 18 23.48 -5.68 44.27
N PHE A 19 24.06 -6.85 44.55
CA PHE A 19 24.03 -7.98 43.62
C PHE A 19 22.61 -8.50 43.37
N THR A 20 21.75 -8.46 44.40
CA THR A 20 20.34 -8.83 44.25
C THR A 20 19.60 -7.84 43.36
N ALA A 21 19.81 -6.53 43.55
CA ALA A 21 19.24 -5.49 42.70
C ALA A 21 19.71 -5.64 41.24
N GLN A 22 21.00 -5.90 41.01
CA GLN A 22 21.54 -6.13 39.66
C GLN A 22 20.91 -7.35 38.98
N LEU A 23 20.72 -8.45 39.74
CA LEU A 23 20.04 -9.65 39.24
C LEU A 23 18.58 -9.35 38.85
N LEU A 24 17.86 -8.63 39.70
CA LEU A 24 16.47 -8.24 39.43
C LEU A 24 16.37 -7.30 38.22
N SER A 25 17.28 -6.34 38.11
CA SER A 25 17.37 -5.44 36.95
C SER A 25 17.60 -6.22 35.64
N THR A 26 18.52 -7.19 35.66
CA THR A 26 18.81 -8.04 34.50
C THR A 26 17.60 -8.89 34.11
N ARG A 27 16.87 -9.45 35.07
CA ARG A 27 15.62 -10.20 34.83
C ARG A 27 14.51 -9.32 34.25
N ALA A 28 14.37 -8.09 34.74
CA ALA A 28 13.42 -7.14 34.20
C ALA A 28 13.77 -6.78 32.74
N LEU A 29 15.06 -6.59 32.44
CA LEU A 29 15.54 -6.36 31.08
C LEU A 29 15.23 -7.56 30.16
N GLU A 30 15.47 -8.78 30.63
CA GLU A 30 15.15 -10.00 29.89
C GLU A 30 13.65 -10.07 29.54
N ALA A 31 12.77 -9.81 30.51
CA ALA A 31 11.32 -9.81 30.29
C ALA A 31 10.91 -8.74 29.26
N ASN A 32 11.50 -7.53 29.35
CA ASN A 32 11.26 -6.46 28.38
C ASN A 32 11.71 -6.86 26.97
N ILE A 33 12.89 -7.47 26.84
CA ILE A 33 13.40 -7.95 25.54
C ILE A 33 12.48 -9.03 24.95
N ARG A 34 12.00 -9.97 25.77
CA ARG A 34 11.03 -11.00 25.33
C ARG A 34 9.75 -10.38 24.81
N GLN A 35 9.21 -9.37 25.50
CA GLN A 35 8.04 -8.62 25.02
C GLN A 35 8.33 -7.93 23.68
N ARG A 36 9.47 -7.22 23.58
CA ARG A 36 9.85 -6.55 22.32
C ARG A 36 9.98 -7.54 21.18
N ILE A 37 10.52 -8.74 21.42
CA ILE A 37 10.59 -9.81 20.42
C ILE A 37 9.19 -10.16 19.92
N THR A 38 8.24 -10.46 20.81
CA THR A 38 6.87 -10.80 20.43
C THR A 38 6.19 -9.68 19.65
N GLU A 39 6.37 -8.42 20.06
CA GLU A 39 5.83 -7.27 19.34
C GLU A 39 6.39 -7.16 17.91
N ARG A 40 7.68 -7.45 17.72
CA ARG A 40 8.32 -7.40 16.39
C ARG A 40 7.87 -8.57 15.53
N GLU A 41 7.75 -9.76 16.11
CA GLU A 41 7.21 -10.93 15.41
C GLU A 41 5.77 -10.70 14.96
N ASN A 42 4.94 -10.08 15.81
CA ASN A 42 3.57 -9.72 15.44
C ASN A 42 3.54 -8.67 14.32
N GLY A 43 4.38 -7.65 14.39
CA GLY A 43 4.51 -6.65 13.31
C GLY A 43 4.93 -7.28 11.98
N LEU A 44 5.93 -8.17 12.01
CA LEU A 44 6.39 -8.90 10.82
C LEU A 44 5.32 -9.84 10.25
N ASN A 45 4.61 -10.58 11.11
CA ASN A 45 3.49 -11.41 10.68
C ASN A 45 2.38 -10.57 10.04
N GLY A 46 2.08 -9.39 10.61
CA GLY A 46 1.15 -8.43 10.02
C GLY A 46 1.58 -7.97 8.62
N LEU A 47 2.85 -7.62 8.43
CA LEU A 47 3.41 -7.25 7.11
C LEU A 47 3.37 -8.42 6.11
N LEU A 48 3.53 -9.65 6.58
CA LEU A 48 3.45 -10.86 5.77
C LEU A 48 2.01 -11.36 5.54
N GLY A 49 1.00 -10.73 6.15
CA GLY A 49 -0.40 -11.15 6.08
C GLY A 49 -0.68 -12.49 6.77
N ARG A 50 0.08 -12.85 7.82
CA ARG A 50 -0.01 -14.12 8.56
C ARG A 50 -0.58 -13.89 9.96
N TYR A 51 -1.15 -14.94 10.54
CA TYR A 51 -1.52 -14.96 11.95
C TYR A 51 -0.30 -14.84 12.87
N THR A 52 -0.51 -14.38 14.09
CA THR A 52 0.56 -14.20 15.08
C THR A 52 1.18 -15.54 15.46
N GLY A 53 2.51 -15.57 15.52
CA GLY A 53 3.27 -16.75 15.88
C GLY A 53 4.79 -16.48 15.88
N PRO A 54 5.57 -17.38 16.49
CA PRO A 54 7.03 -17.25 16.50
C PRO A 54 7.59 -17.34 15.08
N ILE A 55 8.60 -16.53 14.79
CA ILE A 55 9.28 -16.53 13.48
C ILE A 55 10.60 -17.28 13.61
N SER A 56 10.81 -18.29 12.75
CA SER A 56 12.07 -19.03 12.72
C SER A 56 13.23 -18.10 12.41
N ARG A 57 14.25 -18.11 13.26
CA ARG A 57 15.46 -17.29 13.08
C ARG A 57 16.48 -18.02 12.23
N GLY A 58 17.13 -17.29 11.33
CA GLY A 58 18.21 -17.80 10.49
C GLY A 58 19.58 -17.65 11.15
N ALA A 59 20.61 -17.44 10.32
CA ALA A 59 21.96 -17.15 10.77
C ALA A 59 22.03 -15.90 11.67
N SER A 60 23.12 -15.78 12.43
CA SER A 60 23.39 -14.58 13.22
C SER A 60 23.42 -13.36 12.31
N ILE A 61 23.01 -12.21 12.83
CA ILE A 61 23.04 -10.95 12.08
C ILE A 61 24.45 -10.59 11.61
N LEU A 62 25.48 -11.06 12.32
CA LEU A 62 26.89 -10.85 11.96
C LEU A 62 27.32 -11.67 10.75
N ASP A 63 26.64 -12.78 10.47
CA ASP A 63 26.93 -13.69 9.36
C ASP A 63 26.03 -13.41 8.15
N GLN A 64 25.12 -12.44 8.27
CA GLN A 64 24.15 -12.15 7.23
C GLN A 64 24.79 -11.32 6.11
N PRO A 65 24.76 -11.77 4.85
CA PRO A 65 25.35 -11.02 3.76
C PRO A 65 24.63 -9.69 3.59
N LEU A 66 25.40 -8.60 3.58
CA LEU A 66 24.89 -7.29 3.21
C LEU A 66 24.49 -7.32 1.73
N PRO A 67 23.37 -6.67 1.34
CA PRO A 67 23.00 -6.59 -0.06
C PRO A 67 24.15 -5.97 -0.86
N PRO A 68 24.39 -6.44 -2.10
CA PRO A 68 25.47 -5.94 -2.94
C PRO A 68 25.30 -4.43 -3.17
N ASN A 69 26.43 -3.74 -3.34
CA ASN A 69 26.49 -2.29 -3.58
C ASN A 69 25.34 -1.81 -4.47
N ILE A 70 24.44 -1.03 -3.89
CA ILE A 70 23.29 -0.47 -4.59
C ILE A 70 23.82 0.54 -5.60
N ARG A 71 23.73 0.22 -6.89
CA ARG A 71 24.04 1.16 -7.96
C ARG A 71 22.92 2.20 -8.01
N ALA A 72 23.13 3.33 -7.32
CA ALA A 72 22.15 4.41 -7.23
C ALA A 72 21.83 5.10 -8.58
N GLY A 73 22.57 4.76 -9.66
CA GLY A 73 22.35 5.31 -10.99
C GLY A 73 22.50 6.84 -11.01
N VAL A 74 21.89 7.48 -12.01
CA VAL A 74 21.78 8.95 -12.05
C VAL A 74 20.53 9.37 -11.28
N PRO A 75 20.63 10.31 -10.31
CA PRO A 75 19.49 10.70 -9.46
C PRO A 75 18.26 11.17 -10.23
N SER A 76 18.42 11.82 -11.39
CA SER A 76 17.31 12.28 -12.22
C SER A 76 16.44 11.14 -12.77
N GLY A 77 17.04 9.99 -13.07
CA GLY A 77 16.32 8.80 -13.53
C GLY A 77 15.47 8.14 -12.43
N LEU A 78 15.75 8.43 -11.15
CA LEU A 78 14.95 7.90 -10.04
C LEU A 78 13.60 8.61 -9.92
N LEU A 79 13.49 9.88 -10.33
CA LEU A 79 12.22 10.61 -10.32
C LEU A 79 11.16 9.95 -11.21
N LEU A 80 11.58 9.38 -12.35
CA LEU A 80 10.70 8.65 -13.26
C LEU A 80 10.25 7.29 -12.73
N ARG A 81 10.91 6.77 -11.69
CA ARG A 81 10.57 5.47 -11.06
C ARG A 81 9.76 5.64 -9.78
N ARG A 82 9.46 6.89 -9.40
CA ARG A 82 8.76 7.24 -8.17
C ARG A 82 7.26 7.21 -8.41
N PRO A 83 6.52 6.21 -7.89
CA PRO A 83 5.08 6.08 -8.15
C PRO A 83 4.27 7.24 -7.58
N ASP A 84 4.75 7.87 -6.51
CA ASP A 84 4.17 9.08 -5.92
C ASP A 84 4.21 10.29 -6.86
N ILE A 85 5.30 10.43 -7.64
CA ILE A 85 5.42 11.50 -8.65
C ILE A 85 4.54 11.19 -9.86
N MET A 86 4.52 9.92 -10.30
CA MET A 86 3.67 9.49 -11.41
C MET A 86 2.18 9.72 -11.11
N GLU A 87 1.75 9.43 -9.88
CA GLU A 87 0.39 9.72 -9.43
C GLU A 87 0.07 11.22 -9.52
N ALA A 88 0.95 12.07 -9.00
CA ALA A 88 0.76 13.52 -9.06
C ALA A 88 0.71 14.05 -10.51
N GLU A 89 1.52 13.51 -11.41
CA GLU A 89 1.49 13.86 -12.84
C GLU A 89 0.16 13.47 -13.49
N LEU A 90 -0.32 12.25 -13.22
CA LEU A 90 -1.61 11.78 -13.73
C LEU A 90 -2.79 12.59 -13.17
N GLN A 91 -2.73 12.98 -11.88
CA GLN A 91 -3.73 13.87 -11.29
C GLN A 91 -3.75 15.24 -11.96
N LEU A 92 -2.58 15.81 -12.28
CA LEU A 92 -2.50 17.07 -13.02
C LEU A 92 -3.05 16.93 -14.45
N ALA A 93 -2.76 15.81 -15.12
CA ALA A 93 -3.29 15.53 -16.45
C ALA A 93 -4.83 15.40 -16.43
N ALA A 94 -5.39 14.71 -15.43
CA ALA A 94 -6.83 14.60 -15.23
C ALA A 94 -7.47 15.97 -15.01
N ALA A 95 -6.93 16.80 -14.12
CA ALA A 95 -7.44 18.14 -13.87
C ALA A 95 -7.42 19.04 -15.12
N ARG A 96 -6.40 18.90 -15.98
CA ARG A 96 -6.36 19.59 -17.27
C ARG A 96 -7.45 19.10 -18.22
N ALA A 97 -7.71 17.80 -18.25
CA ALA A 97 -8.80 17.22 -19.04
C ALA A 97 -10.16 17.70 -18.55
N ASP A 98 -10.37 17.81 -17.23
CA ASP A 98 -11.60 18.34 -16.64
C ASP A 98 -11.84 19.80 -17.04
N ILE A 99 -10.80 20.64 -17.01
CA ILE A 99 -10.89 22.03 -17.47
C ILE A 99 -11.24 22.08 -18.97
N ALA A 100 -10.64 21.20 -19.78
CA ALA A 100 -10.93 21.13 -21.21
C ALA A 100 -12.38 20.70 -21.47
N ALA A 101 -12.87 19.69 -20.76
CA ALA A 101 -14.25 19.22 -20.83
C ALA A 101 -15.24 20.31 -20.38
N ALA A 102 -14.95 21.02 -19.29
CA ALA A 102 -15.76 22.14 -18.81
C ALA A 102 -15.82 23.29 -19.82
N ARG A 103 -14.72 23.57 -20.53
CA ARG A 103 -14.69 24.54 -21.63
C ARG A 103 -15.51 24.06 -22.83
N ALA A 104 -15.40 22.79 -23.20
CA ALA A 104 -16.15 22.20 -24.30
C ALA A 104 -17.67 22.20 -24.04
N ALA A 105 -18.10 22.09 -22.78
CA ALA A 105 -19.51 22.16 -22.40
C ALA A 105 -20.17 23.53 -22.66
N PHE A 106 -19.39 24.61 -22.85
CA PHE A 106 -19.92 25.90 -23.26
C PHE A 106 -20.13 26.02 -24.78
N LEU A 107 -19.63 25.07 -25.57
CA LEU A 107 -19.83 25.03 -27.01
C LEU A 107 -21.15 24.32 -27.34
N PRO A 108 -21.78 24.64 -28.49
CA PRO A 108 -22.93 23.88 -28.96
C PRO A 108 -22.53 22.42 -29.18
N SER A 109 -23.29 21.50 -28.59
CA SER A 109 -23.19 20.08 -28.88
C SER A 109 -23.96 19.74 -30.14
N LEU A 110 -23.41 18.87 -30.97
CA LEU A 110 -24.10 18.34 -32.16
C LEU A 110 -24.21 16.83 -32.02
N ILE A 111 -25.42 16.33 -31.81
CA ILE A 111 -25.70 14.91 -31.72
C ILE A 111 -26.42 14.48 -33.00
N ILE A 112 -25.74 13.70 -33.84
CA ILE A 112 -26.33 13.16 -35.07
C ILE A 112 -26.80 11.73 -34.79
N SER A 113 -28.12 11.52 -34.79
CA SER A 113 -28.73 10.22 -34.55
C SER A 113 -29.34 9.67 -35.85
N PRO A 114 -28.69 8.69 -36.52
CA PRO A 114 -29.26 8.04 -37.69
C PRO A 114 -30.38 7.07 -37.28
N TYR A 115 -31.41 6.95 -38.11
CA TYR A 115 -32.47 5.96 -37.96
C TYR A 115 -32.83 5.33 -39.31
N ALA A 116 -33.24 4.07 -39.25
CA ALA A 116 -33.82 3.34 -40.36
C ALA A 116 -35.00 2.52 -39.84
N GLY A 117 -36.11 2.50 -40.58
CA GLY A 117 -37.32 1.80 -40.19
C GLY A 117 -38.37 1.79 -41.29
N LEU A 118 -39.58 1.38 -40.93
CA LEU A 118 -40.73 1.40 -41.83
C LEU A 118 -41.69 2.52 -41.40
N ASN A 119 -42.08 3.38 -42.33
CA ASN A 119 -43.09 4.42 -42.11
C ASN A 119 -44.14 4.35 -43.22
N ALA A 120 -45.40 4.14 -42.86
CA ALA A 120 -46.50 4.11 -43.82
C ALA A 120 -47.79 4.61 -43.16
N THR A 121 -48.63 5.30 -43.95
CA THR A 121 -49.94 5.81 -43.51
C THR A 121 -51.04 4.73 -43.50
N SER A 122 -50.76 3.53 -44.01
CA SER A 122 -51.71 2.40 -44.05
C SER A 122 -50.99 1.06 -43.91
N ALA A 123 -51.64 0.08 -43.25
CA ALA A 123 -51.03 -1.21 -42.92
C ALA A 123 -50.64 -2.05 -44.14
N SER A 124 -51.37 -1.92 -45.26
CA SER A 124 -51.09 -2.60 -46.53
C SER A 124 -49.81 -2.11 -47.21
N LEU A 125 -49.42 -0.85 -46.99
CA LEU A 125 -48.23 -0.25 -47.56
C LEU A 125 -46.96 -0.57 -46.75
N LEU A 126 -47.08 -0.98 -45.48
CA LEU A 126 -45.92 -1.30 -44.61
C LEU A 126 -44.99 -2.36 -45.19
N LEU A 127 -45.56 -3.40 -45.80
CA LEU A 127 -44.81 -4.52 -46.38
C LEU A 127 -44.45 -4.29 -47.86
N GLN A 128 -44.85 -3.16 -48.45
CA GLN A 128 -44.54 -2.81 -49.83
C GLN A 128 -43.25 -1.99 -49.90
N THR A 129 -42.13 -2.69 -50.03
CA THR A 129 -40.84 -2.07 -50.39
C THR A 129 -40.88 -1.66 -51.87
N PRO A 130 -40.46 -0.44 -52.26
CA PRO A 130 -39.61 0.50 -51.52
C PRO A 130 -40.35 1.65 -50.82
N GLN A 131 -41.68 1.74 -50.92
CA GLN A 131 -42.45 2.91 -50.47
C GLN A 131 -42.53 3.02 -48.93
N SER A 132 -42.34 1.93 -48.19
CA SER A 132 -42.38 1.94 -46.73
C SER A 132 -41.05 2.20 -46.03
N ILE A 133 -39.93 2.22 -46.76
CA ILE A 133 -38.59 2.38 -46.17
C ILE A 133 -38.37 3.84 -45.78
N ALA A 134 -38.11 4.09 -44.50
CA ALA A 134 -37.72 5.39 -43.97
C ALA A 134 -36.28 5.33 -43.46
N ILE A 135 -35.42 6.18 -44.01
CA ILE A 135 -34.02 6.36 -43.58
C ILE A 135 -33.80 7.85 -43.40
N GLY A 136 -33.25 8.24 -42.25
CA GLY A 136 -32.96 9.63 -41.97
C GLY A 136 -31.95 9.78 -40.83
N ALA A 137 -31.60 11.02 -40.54
CA ALA A 137 -30.86 11.37 -39.34
C ALA A 137 -31.50 12.61 -38.72
N TRP A 138 -31.62 12.62 -37.40
CA TRP A 138 -32.02 13.80 -36.65
C TRP A 138 -30.79 14.38 -35.94
N ALA A 139 -30.69 15.71 -35.91
CA ALA A 139 -29.64 16.45 -35.24
C ALA A 139 -30.23 17.26 -34.08
N ALA A 140 -29.60 17.17 -32.91
CA ALA A 140 -29.97 17.85 -31.67
C ALA A 140 -28.77 18.56 -31.04
#